data_AF-A0A7V1D5K8-F1
#
_entry.id   AF-A0A7V1D5K8-F1
#
_cell.length_a   1.000
_cell.length_b   1.000
_cell.length_c   1.000
_cell.angle_alpha   90.00
_cell.angle_beta   90.00
_cell.angle_gamma   90.00
#
_symmetry.space_group_name_H-M   'P 1'
#
loop_
_entity.id
_entity.type
_entity.pdbx_description
1 polymer ?
#
loop_
_entity_poly.entity_id
_entity_poly.type
_entity_poly.pdbx_seq_one_letter_code
_entity_poly.pdbx_strand_id
1 'polypeptide(L)'
;MKNLIKQTAVVTGILSMLVLSGCSTLNTMIPDEVKYGQLYTLEEVMVDASTQCGDEGNRVIANEWANQVSGSLGEHITYLDEESSAYIEAKLLLKDLAKVRNNPNADNCENYQMVAMRTQGLMIAL
;
A
#
# COMPACT_ATOMS: atom_id res chain seq x y z
N MET A 1 33.93 5.18 -45.60
CA MET A 1 32.71 5.88 -45.12
C MET A 1 31.48 4.98 -44.94
N LYS A 2 31.19 4.03 -45.84
CA LYS A 2 29.99 3.15 -45.73
C LYS A 2 29.96 2.20 -44.50
N ASN A 3 31.12 1.86 -43.92
CA ASN A 3 31.19 0.95 -42.76
C ASN A 3 31.00 1.64 -41.40
N LEU A 4 31.26 2.95 -41.29
CA LEU A 4 31.10 3.71 -40.04
C LEU A 4 29.62 3.96 -39.71
N ILE A 5 28.79 4.22 -40.73
CA ILE A 5 27.34 4.46 -40.59
C ILE A 5 26.59 3.19 -40.16
N LYS A 6 27.08 2.01 -40.56
CA LYS A 6 26.49 0.72 -40.13
C LYS A 6 26.76 0.41 -38.67
N GLN A 7 27.93 0.79 -38.14
CA GLN A 7 28.27 0.52 -36.74
C GLN A 7 27.53 1.43 -35.77
N THR A 8 27.32 2.70 -36.12
CA THR A 8 26.57 3.63 -35.27
C THR A 8 25.10 3.24 -35.15
N ALA A 9 24.46 2.75 -36.21
CA ALA A 9 23.07 2.30 -36.16
C ALA A 9 22.84 1.09 -35.22
N VAL A 10 23.82 0.18 -35.16
CA VAL A 10 23.74 -1.03 -34.31
C VAL A 10 23.90 -0.67 -32.83
N VAL A 11 24.82 0.24 -32.50
CA VAL A 11 25.05 0.66 -31.11
C VAL A 11 23.84 1.43 -30.55
N THR A 12 23.19 2.28 -31.36
CA THR A 12 21.98 2.99 -30.92
C THR A 12 20.78 2.05 -30.74
N GLY A 13 20.66 1.00 -31.57
CA GLY A 13 19.58 0.00 -31.44
C GLY A 13 19.67 -0.85 -30.17
N ILE A 14 20.89 -1.21 -29.75
CA ILE A 14 21.13 -2.02 -28.54
C ILE A 14 20.87 -1.19 -27.27
N LEU A 15 21.23 0.10 -27.28
CA LEU A 15 21.00 0.99 -26.14
C LEU A 15 19.49 1.20 -25.88
N SER A 16 18.68 1.31 -26.94
CA SER A 16 17.22 1.43 -26.84
C SER A 16 16.56 0.19 -26.24
N MET A 17 17.06 -1.01 -26.54
CA MET A 17 16.51 -2.26 -26.00
C MET A 17 16.81 -2.45 -24.51
N LEU A 18 17.95 -1.96 -24.02
CA LEU A 18 18.33 -2.04 -22.61
C LEU A 18 17.53 -1.08 -21.72
N VAL A 19 17.08 0.06 -22.25
CA VAL A 19 16.22 1.02 -21.51
C VAL A 19 14.79 0.47 -21.38
N LEU A 20 14.30 -0.25 -22.39
CA LEU A 20 12.96 -0.85 -22.38
C LEU A 20 12.86 -2.07 -21.44
N SER A 21 13.93 -2.84 -21.27
CA SER A 21 13.94 -3.98 -20.33
C SER A 21 14.17 -3.58 -18.88
N GLY A 22 14.80 -2.42 -18.62
CA GLY A 22 15.14 -1.97 -17.27
C GLY A 22 13.95 -1.52 -16.41
N CYS A 23 12.89 -0.97 -17.00
CA CYS A 23 11.72 -0.51 -16.24
C CYS A 23 10.86 -1.66 -15.70
N SER A 24 10.79 -2.79 -16.41
CA SER A 24 10.02 -3.95 -15.96
C SER A 24 10.70 -4.71 -14.81
N THR A 25 12.03 -4.63 -14.71
CA THR A 25 12.79 -5.31 -13.63
C THR A 25 12.72 -4.57 -12.30
N LEU A 26 12.43 -3.26 -12.31
CA LEU A 26 12.31 -2.46 -11.09
C LEU A 26 11.09 -2.88 -10.24
N ASN A 27 9.97 -3.21 -10.88
CA ASN A 27 8.75 -3.64 -10.19
C ASN A 27 8.90 -5.04 -9.55
N THR A 28 9.85 -5.86 -10.01
CA THR A 28 10.14 -7.19 -9.44
C THR A 28 11.24 -7.19 -8.38
N MET A 29 11.93 -6.06 -8.18
CA MET A 29 13.08 -5.97 -7.27
C MET A 29 12.74 -5.38 -5.90
N ILE A 30 11.57 -4.73 -5.79
CA ILE A 30 11.08 -4.14 -4.55
C ILE A 30 10.18 -5.18 -3.87
N PRO A 31 10.54 -5.66 -2.66
CA PRO A 31 9.69 -6.57 -1.90
C PRO A 31 8.33 -5.94 -1.60
N ASP A 32 7.29 -6.76 -1.48
CA ASP A 32 5.92 -6.29 -1.22
C ASP A 32 5.82 -5.53 0.11
N GLU A 33 6.65 -5.84 1.10
CA GLU A 33 6.74 -5.13 2.37
C GLU A 33 7.24 -3.68 2.18
N VAL A 34 8.11 -3.45 1.20
CA VAL A 34 8.60 -2.11 0.87
C VAL A 34 7.56 -1.36 0.04
N LYS A 35 6.85 -2.07 -0.84
CA LYS A 35 5.80 -1.50 -1.70
C LYS A 35 4.55 -1.11 -0.91
N TYR A 36 4.16 -1.94 0.05
CA TYR A 36 2.94 -1.82 0.84
C TYR A 36 3.22 -1.60 2.33
N GLY A 37 4.40 -1.08 2.70
CA GLY A 37 4.83 -0.97 4.10
C GLY A 37 3.85 -0.23 5.01
N GLN A 38 3.10 0.75 4.48
CA GLN A 38 2.05 1.42 5.24
C GLN A 38 0.89 0.49 5.64
N LEU A 39 0.54 -0.48 4.79
CA LEU A 39 -0.49 -1.48 5.10
C LEU A 39 0.04 -2.49 6.14
N TYR A 40 1.29 -2.92 6.02
CA TYR A 40 1.91 -3.78 7.04
C TYR A 40 1.96 -3.12 8.41
N THR A 41 2.45 -1.86 8.48
CA THR A 41 2.50 -1.15 9.77
C THR A 41 1.11 -0.83 10.30
N LEU A 42 0.14 -0.52 9.43
CA LEU A 42 -1.25 -0.35 9.86
C LEU A 42 -1.80 -1.63 10.50
N GLU A 43 -1.56 -2.78 9.89
CA GLU A 43 -2.02 -4.07 10.41
C GLU A 43 -1.42 -4.36 11.79
N GLU A 44 -0.10 -4.23 11.94
CA GLU A 44 0.62 -4.43 13.20
C GLU A 44 0.08 -3.52 14.31
N VAL A 45 -0.01 -2.23 14.05
CA VAL A 45 -0.51 -1.23 15.00
C VAL A 45 -1.97 -1.52 15.41
N MET A 46 -2.81 -1.96 14.47
CA MET A 46 -4.20 -2.28 14.75
C MET A 46 -4.35 -3.58 15.55
N VAL A 47 -3.48 -4.57 15.32
CA VAL A 47 -3.39 -5.78 16.14
C VAL A 47 -2.98 -5.41 17.57
N ASP A 48 -1.94 -4.61 17.74
CA ASP A 48 -1.47 -4.16 19.04
C ASP A 48 -2.54 -3.37 19.80
N ALA A 49 -3.21 -2.42 19.14
CA ALA A 49 -4.31 -1.68 19.74
C ALA A 49 -5.53 -2.57 20.05
N SER A 50 -5.79 -3.62 19.27
CA SER A 50 -6.88 -4.56 19.57
C SER A 50 -6.57 -5.43 20.80
N THR A 51 -5.32 -5.85 20.97
CA THR A 51 -4.89 -6.74 22.08
C THR A 51 -4.70 -5.95 23.39
N GLN A 52 -4.26 -4.71 23.29
CA GLN A 52 -3.99 -3.81 24.42
C GLN A 52 -4.94 -2.59 24.37
N CYS A 53 -6.22 -2.84 24.16
CA CYS A 53 -7.22 -1.81 23.88
C CYS A 53 -7.42 -0.76 24.98
N GLY A 54 -7.10 -1.10 26.24
CA GLY A 54 -7.12 -0.15 27.35
C GLY A 54 -5.87 0.76 27.43
N ASP A 55 -4.84 0.49 26.62
CA ASP A 55 -3.61 1.28 26.57
C ASP A 55 -3.80 2.54 25.72
N GLU A 56 -3.69 3.69 26.36
CA GLU A 56 -3.86 4.99 25.70
C GLU A 56 -2.83 5.25 24.61
N GLY A 57 -1.58 4.82 24.81
CA GLY A 57 -0.51 4.98 23.83
C GLY A 57 -0.83 4.24 22.54
N ASN A 58 -1.27 2.99 22.65
CA ASN A 58 -1.64 2.18 21.49
C ASN A 58 -2.86 2.76 20.74
N ARG A 59 -3.85 3.32 21.46
CA ARG A 59 -4.99 4.00 20.82
C ARG A 59 -4.55 5.24 20.03
N VAL A 60 -3.65 6.06 20.60
CA VAL A 60 -3.11 7.25 19.92
C VAL A 60 -2.36 6.84 18.65
N ILE A 61 -1.45 5.88 18.76
CA ILE A 61 -0.67 5.37 17.61
C ILE A 61 -1.61 4.81 16.54
N ALA A 62 -2.63 4.04 16.92
CA ALA A 62 -3.63 3.52 15.98
C ALA A 62 -4.42 4.63 15.27
N ASN A 63 -4.80 5.69 15.98
CA ASN A 63 -5.50 6.81 15.36
C ASN A 63 -4.60 7.58 14.37
N GLU A 64 -3.33 7.79 14.71
CA GLU A 64 -2.34 8.44 13.82
C GLU A 64 -2.14 7.64 12.53
N TRP A 65 -1.90 6.33 12.64
CA TRP A 65 -1.77 5.46 11.49
C TRP A 65 -3.05 5.37 10.67
N ALA A 66 -4.21 5.35 11.33
CA ALA A 66 -5.48 5.38 10.63
C ALA A 66 -5.67 6.67 9.81
N ASN A 67 -5.28 7.82 10.34
CA ASN A 67 -5.29 9.10 9.63
C ASN A 67 -4.35 9.07 8.42
N GLN A 68 -3.11 8.62 8.62
CA GLN A 68 -2.09 8.59 7.57
C GLN A 68 -2.49 7.68 6.41
N VAL A 69 -2.89 6.44 6.72
CA VAL A 69 -3.25 5.45 5.69
C VAL A 69 -4.56 5.81 5.01
N SER A 70 -5.53 6.43 5.70
CA SER A 70 -6.75 6.92 5.05
C SER A 70 -6.45 7.92 3.93
N GLY A 71 -5.48 8.81 4.15
CA GLY A 71 -5.05 9.78 3.15
C GLY A 71 -4.42 9.09 1.94
N SER A 72 -3.38 8.29 2.18
CA SER A 72 -2.63 7.65 1.08
C SER A 72 -3.48 6.63 0.31
N LEU A 73 -4.27 5.81 1.00
CA LEU A 73 -5.16 4.83 0.35
C LEU A 73 -6.29 5.52 -0.42
N GLY A 74 -6.81 6.63 0.11
CA GLY A 74 -7.85 7.43 -0.55
C GLY A 74 -7.39 8.00 -1.90
N GLU A 75 -6.12 8.37 -2.02
CA GLU A 75 -5.52 8.78 -3.29
C GLU A 75 -5.25 7.57 -4.19
N HIS A 76 -4.68 6.49 -3.62
CA HIS A 76 -4.27 5.30 -4.37
C HIS A 76 -5.43 4.54 -5.01
N ILE A 77 -6.61 4.52 -4.35
CA ILE A 77 -7.77 3.77 -4.82
C ILE A 77 -8.24 4.20 -6.22
N THR A 78 -7.92 5.43 -6.65
CA THR A 78 -8.27 5.95 -7.98
C THR A 78 -7.50 5.27 -9.11
N TYR A 79 -6.43 4.54 -8.79
CA TYR A 79 -5.63 3.77 -9.75
C TYR A 79 -5.99 2.28 -9.78
N LEU A 80 -6.91 1.83 -8.92
CA LEU A 80 -7.40 0.46 -8.92
C LEU A 80 -8.59 0.32 -9.86
N ASP A 81 -8.71 -0.84 -10.49
CA ASP A 81 -9.88 -1.19 -11.30
C ASP A 81 -11.12 -1.33 -10.40
N GLU A 82 -12.21 -0.63 -10.73
CA GLU A 82 -13.43 -0.55 -9.89
C GLU A 82 -14.09 -1.92 -9.66
N GLU A 83 -13.89 -2.87 -10.58
CA GLU A 83 -14.42 -4.23 -10.47
C GLU A 83 -13.46 -5.21 -9.76
N SER A 84 -12.24 -4.76 -9.41
CA SER A 84 -11.24 -5.60 -8.75
C SER A 84 -11.53 -5.83 -7.27
N SER A 85 -11.09 -6.97 -6.75
CA SER A 85 -11.12 -7.27 -5.31
C SER A 85 -10.34 -6.24 -4.50
N ALA A 86 -9.21 -5.75 -5.01
CA ALA A 86 -8.39 -4.73 -4.37
C ALA A 86 -9.16 -3.42 -4.16
N TYR A 87 -9.92 -2.96 -5.16
CA TYR A 87 -10.76 -1.77 -5.04
C TYR A 87 -11.85 -1.94 -3.98
N ILE A 88 -12.52 -3.09 -3.97
CA ILE A 88 -13.57 -3.39 -2.98
C ILE A 88 -13.00 -3.41 -1.56
N GLU A 89 -11.89 -4.12 -1.33
CA GLU A 89 -11.26 -4.18 0.00
C GLU A 89 -10.72 -2.81 0.43
N ALA A 90 -10.17 -2.02 -0.49
CA ALA A 90 -9.72 -0.65 -0.21
C ALA A 90 -10.89 0.27 0.22
N LYS A 91 -12.05 0.19 -0.44
CA LYS A 91 -13.26 0.93 -0.02
C LYS A 91 -13.72 0.53 1.38
N LEU A 92 -13.73 -0.77 1.67
CA LEU A 92 -14.14 -1.28 2.97
C LEU A 92 -13.17 -0.84 4.06
N LEU A 93 -11.87 -0.94 3.80
CA LEU A 93 -10.83 -0.48 4.71
C LEU A 93 -10.96 1.02 5.01
N LEU A 94 -11.16 1.87 3.99
CA LEU A 94 -11.39 3.32 4.21
C LEU A 94 -12.59 3.62 5.11
N LYS A 95 -13.67 2.82 4.98
CA LYS A 95 -14.86 2.95 5.83
C LYS A 95 -14.55 2.59 7.28
N ASP A 96 -13.78 1.52 7.50
CA ASP A 96 -13.43 1.06 8.85
C ASP A 96 -12.40 1.99 9.51
N LEU A 97 -11.44 2.50 8.74
CA LEU A 97 -10.51 3.53 9.20
C LEU A 97 -11.23 4.80 9.66
N ALA A 98 -12.31 5.21 8.99
CA ALA A 98 -13.11 6.36 9.42
C ALA A 98 -13.72 6.16 10.83
N LYS A 99 -14.07 4.92 11.21
CA LYS A 99 -14.60 4.63 12.56
C LYS A 99 -13.54 4.84 13.63
N VAL A 100 -12.30 4.41 13.37
CA VAL A 100 -11.16 4.61 14.27
C VAL A 100 -10.81 6.10 14.38
N ARG A 101 -10.73 6.80 13.24
CA ARG A 101 -10.35 8.21 13.17
C ARG A 101 -11.32 9.13 13.91
N ASN A 102 -12.62 8.91 13.73
CA ASN A 102 -13.66 9.77 14.28
C ASN A 102 -13.92 9.51 15.77
N ASN A 103 -13.29 8.49 16.36
CA ASN A 103 -13.47 8.15 17.76
C ASN A 103 -12.15 7.72 18.44
N PRO A 104 -11.15 8.63 18.54
CA PRO A 104 -9.80 8.32 19.01
C PRO A 104 -9.73 7.78 20.45
N ASN A 105 -10.73 8.13 21.27
CA ASN A 105 -10.73 7.85 22.71
C ASN A 105 -11.71 6.74 23.10
N ALA A 106 -12.41 6.13 22.15
CA ALA A 106 -13.25 4.98 22.45
C ALA A 106 -12.39 3.72 22.57
N ASP A 107 -12.63 2.97 23.64
CA ASP A 107 -12.19 1.58 23.77
C ASP A 107 -12.96 0.72 22.77
N ASN A 108 -12.53 0.76 21.51
CA ASN A 108 -13.21 0.16 20.37
C ASN A 108 -12.35 -0.94 19.76
N CYS A 109 -12.03 -1.94 20.58
CA CYS A 109 -11.15 -3.05 20.24
C CYS A 109 -11.61 -3.80 18.99
N GLU A 110 -12.93 -3.91 18.81
CA GLU A 110 -13.54 -4.49 17.62
C GLU A 110 -13.23 -3.70 16.35
N ASN A 111 -13.20 -2.37 16.40
CA ASN A 111 -12.85 -1.56 15.23
C ASN A 111 -11.37 -1.74 14.86
N TYR A 112 -10.46 -1.80 15.84
CA TYR A 112 -9.04 -2.07 15.58
C TYR A 112 -8.87 -3.44 14.94
N GLN A 113 -9.51 -4.47 15.49
CA GLN A 113 -9.46 -5.83 14.92
C GLN A 113 -10.04 -5.87 13.49
N MET A 114 -11.16 -5.16 13.24
CA MET A 114 -11.78 -5.09 11.92
C MET A 114 -10.86 -4.42 10.90
N VAL A 115 -10.20 -3.32 11.28
CA VAL A 115 -9.22 -2.65 10.42
C VAL A 115 -8.02 -3.57 10.15
N ALA A 116 -7.49 -4.27 11.15
CA ALA A 116 -6.40 -5.23 10.94
C ALA A 116 -6.79 -6.31 9.93
N MET A 117 -7.95 -6.96 10.11
CA MET A 117 -8.46 -7.98 9.20
C MET A 117 -8.66 -7.45 7.77
N ARG A 118 -9.21 -6.23 7.61
CA ARG A 118 -9.39 -5.61 6.29
C ARG A 118 -8.09 -5.21 5.63
N THR A 119 -7.10 -4.82 6.42
CA THR A 119 -5.77 -4.52 5.92
C THR A 119 -5.11 -5.78 5.36
N GLN A 120 -5.21 -6.91 6.06
CA GLN A 120 -4.78 -8.22 5.53
C GLN A 120 -5.52 -8.60 4.24
N GLY A 121 -6.85 -8.42 4.21
CA GLY A 121 -7.67 -8.71 3.03
C GLY A 121 -7.24 -7.90 1.81
N LEU A 122 -6.95 -6.60 1.99
CA LEU A 122 -6.42 -5.74 0.94
C LEU A 122 -5.03 -6.19 0.48
N MET A 123 -4.11 -6.51 1.39
CA MET A 123 -2.77 -6.99 1.03
C MET A 123 -2.80 -8.28 0.21
N ILE A 124 -3.75 -9.19 0.46
CA ILE A 124 -3.94 -10.41 -0.33
C ILE A 124 -4.51 -10.11 -1.73
N ALA A 125 -5.26 -9.02 -1.87
CA ALA A 125 -5.92 -8.65 -3.12
C ALA A 125 -5.05 -7.80 -4.07
N LEU A 126 -3.94 -7.24 -3.57
CA LEU A 126 -2.97 -6.40 -4.29
C LEU A 126 -1.84 -7.21 -4.93
#